data_AF-A0A2E1EBQ6-F1
#
_entry.id   AF-A0A2E1EBQ6-F1
#
_cell.length_a   1.000
_cell.length_b   1.000
_cell.length_c   1.000
_cell.angle_alpha   90.00
_cell.angle_beta   90.00
_cell.angle_gamma   90.00
#
_symmetry.space_group_name_H-M   'P 1'
#
loop_
_entity.id
_entity.type
_entity.pdbx_description
1 polymer ?
#
loop_
_entity_poly.entity_id
_entity_poly.type
_entity_poly.pdbx_seq_one_letter_code
_entity_poly.pdbx_strand_id
1 'polypeptide(L)'
;MSITKKLAMLREQHFGLDKLPETIRVPALGERRDETVKPVGAASIDDLAFALIGLNEQASALYREIDAVRTLHDEARKAGALGADIAVDALIAAKGGK
;
A
#
# COMPACT_ATOMS: atom_id res chain seq x y z
N MET A 1 -24.58 12.67 -20.79
CA MET A 1 -23.29 11.93 -20.79
C MET A 1 -23.23 11.03 -19.56
N SER A 2 -22.93 9.73 -19.69
CA SER A 2 -22.88 8.80 -18.54
C SER A 2 -21.68 9.11 -17.63
N ILE A 3 -21.74 8.67 -16.37
CA ILE A 3 -20.65 8.84 -15.39
C ILE A 3 -19.35 8.22 -15.91
N THR A 4 -19.42 7.03 -16.52
CA THR A 4 -18.27 6.35 -17.12
C THR A 4 -17.62 7.18 -18.23
N LYS A 5 -18.42 7.83 -19.09
CA LYS A 5 -17.89 8.73 -20.13
C LYS A 5 -17.25 9.99 -19.54
N LYS A 6 -17.81 10.54 -18.46
CA LYS A 6 -17.21 11.66 -17.71
C LYS A 6 -15.86 11.28 -17.11
N LEU A 7 -15.77 10.11 -16.50
CA LEU A 7 -14.53 9.57 -15.92
C LEU A 7 -13.47 9.33 -16.99
N ALA A 8 -13.81 8.69 -18.10
CA ALA A 8 -12.89 8.46 -19.21
C ALA A 8 -12.32 9.78 -19.76
N MET A 9 -13.20 10.76 -20.03
CA MET A 9 -12.80 12.09 -20.48
C MET A 9 -11.89 12.80 -19.47
N LEU A 10 -12.17 12.67 -18.16
CA LEU A 10 -11.33 13.25 -17.11
C LEU A 10 -9.92 12.66 -17.09
N ARG A 11 -9.80 11.33 -17.27
CA ARG A 11 -8.49 10.65 -17.35
C ARG A 11 -7.69 11.07 -18.58
N GLU A 12 -8.36 11.32 -19.71
CA GLU A 12 -7.72 11.79 -20.94
C GLU A 12 -7.24 13.25 -20.84
N GLN A 13 -8.00 14.10 -20.14
CA GLN A 13 -7.75 15.55 -20.10
C GLN A 13 -6.81 16.00 -18.97
N HIS A 14 -6.63 15.20 -17.91
CA HIS A 14 -5.85 15.59 -16.74
C HIS A 14 -4.66 14.66 -16.49
N PHE A 15 -3.46 15.24 -16.50
CA PHE A 15 -2.23 14.57 -16.12
C PHE A 15 -2.30 14.09 -14.66
N GLY A 16 -2.04 12.81 -14.41
CA GLY A 16 -2.03 12.18 -13.08
C GLY A 16 -3.31 11.47 -12.65
N LEU A 17 -4.36 11.45 -13.50
CA LEU A 17 -5.59 10.67 -13.23
C LEU A 17 -5.68 9.36 -14.02
N ASP A 18 -4.65 8.99 -14.78
CA ASP A 18 -4.57 7.75 -15.53
C ASP A 18 -4.67 6.50 -14.63
N LYS A 19 -4.18 6.59 -13.39
CA LYS A 19 -4.26 5.54 -12.37
C LYS A 19 -5.48 5.62 -11.46
N LEU A 20 -6.37 6.61 -11.65
CA LEU A 20 -7.57 6.75 -10.83
C LEU A 20 -8.44 5.48 -10.99
N PRO A 21 -8.78 4.76 -9.92
CA PRO A 21 -9.55 3.52 -10.02
C PRO A 21 -11.00 3.79 -10.43
N GLU A 22 -11.73 2.75 -10.86
CA GLU A 22 -13.18 2.84 -11.09
C GLU A 22 -13.98 2.96 -9.79
N THR A 23 -13.46 2.36 -8.72
CA THR A 23 -14.08 2.33 -7.39
C THR A 23 -13.08 2.70 -6.30
N ILE A 24 -13.55 3.32 -5.24
CA ILE A 24 -12.78 3.58 -4.01
C ILE A 24 -13.36 2.80 -2.84
N ARG A 25 -12.46 2.43 -1.92
CA ARG A 25 -12.80 1.84 -0.62
C ARG A 25 -12.75 2.93 0.43
N VAL A 26 -13.87 3.17 1.10
CA VAL A 26 -14.00 4.10 2.21
C VAL A 26 -14.02 3.27 3.50
N PRO A 27 -12.99 3.40 4.36
CA PRO A 27 -12.91 2.59 5.57
C PRO A 27 -14.03 2.94 6.56
N ALA A 28 -14.30 2.03 7.50
CA ALA A 28 -15.09 2.34 8.68
C ALA A 28 -14.30 3.34 9.55
N LEU A 29 -14.86 4.53 9.79
CA LEU A 29 -14.19 5.62 10.51
C LEU A 29 -15.22 6.45 11.29
N GLY A 30 -14.97 6.66 12.59
CA GLY A 30 -15.86 7.42 13.46
C GLY A 30 -17.27 6.84 13.50
N GLU A 31 -18.28 7.67 13.19
CA GLU A 31 -19.69 7.24 13.12
C GLU A 31 -20.00 6.31 11.93
N ARG A 32 -19.10 6.22 10.94
CA ARG A 32 -19.26 5.28 9.82
C ARG A 32 -18.85 3.89 10.30
N ARG A 33 -19.86 3.08 10.62
CA ARG A 33 -19.67 1.74 11.22
C ARG A 33 -19.13 0.70 10.23
N ASP A 34 -19.50 0.83 8.96
CA ASP A 34 -19.16 -0.15 7.94
C ASP A 34 -18.24 0.46 6.89
N GLU A 35 -17.32 -0.38 6.44
CA GLU A 35 -16.57 -0.14 5.25
C GLU A 35 -17.47 -0.18 4.02
N THR A 36 -17.22 0.71 3.06
CA THR A 36 -18.00 0.77 1.82
C THR A 36 -17.10 0.85 0.60
N VAL A 37 -17.50 0.18 -0.48
CA VAL A 37 -16.89 0.32 -1.80
C VAL A 37 -17.86 1.06 -2.71
N LYS A 38 -17.41 2.13 -3.34
CA LYS A 38 -18.26 3.01 -4.15
C LYS A 38 -17.60 3.35 -5.48
N PRO A 39 -18.37 3.50 -6.57
CA PRO A 39 -17.85 4.05 -7.82
C PRO A 39 -17.28 5.45 -7.59
N VAL A 40 -16.09 5.74 -8.14
CA VAL A 40 -15.44 7.06 -7.98
C VAL A 40 -16.32 8.18 -8.49
N GLY A 41 -17.03 7.95 -9.60
CA GLY A 41 -17.94 8.95 -10.17
C GLY A 41 -19.21 9.21 -9.34
N ALA A 42 -19.43 8.46 -8.26
CA ALA A 42 -20.51 8.66 -7.29
C ALA A 42 -20.00 8.92 -5.86
N ALA A 43 -18.68 9.08 -5.68
CA ALA A 43 -18.06 9.39 -4.41
C ALA A 43 -18.15 10.89 -4.10
N SER A 44 -18.41 11.23 -2.83
CA SER A 44 -18.26 12.61 -2.37
C SER A 44 -16.77 12.96 -2.16
N ILE A 45 -16.48 14.24 -1.97
CA ILE A 45 -15.12 14.68 -1.59
C ILE A 45 -14.71 14.08 -0.24
N ASP A 46 -15.64 13.96 0.71
CA ASP A 46 -15.36 13.32 2.00
C ASP A 46 -15.08 11.81 1.83
N ASP A 47 -15.83 11.11 0.96
CA ASP A 47 -15.54 9.71 0.65
C ASP A 47 -14.11 9.56 0.08
N LEU A 48 -13.67 10.47 -0.78
CA LEU A 48 -12.30 10.49 -1.30
C LEU A 48 -11.27 10.76 -0.19
N ALA A 49 -11.53 11.72 0.70
CA ALA A 49 -10.65 12.03 1.82
C ALA A 49 -10.47 10.82 2.75
N PHE A 50 -11.57 10.11 3.06
CA PHE A 50 -11.51 8.90 3.87
C PHE A 50 -10.84 7.73 3.14
N ALA A 51 -11.08 7.57 1.84
CA ALA A 51 -10.37 6.56 1.04
C ALA A 51 -8.85 6.78 1.06
N LEU A 52 -8.40 8.04 1.00
CA LEU A 52 -6.97 8.38 1.12
C LEU A 52 -6.37 7.97 2.47
N ILE A 53 -7.11 8.08 3.57
CA ILE A 53 -6.65 7.59 4.89
C ILE A 53 -6.35 6.09 4.82
N GLY A 54 -7.31 5.31 4.30
CA GLY A 54 -7.14 3.85 4.17
C GLY A 54 -6.01 3.46 3.22
N LEU A 55 -5.82 4.19 2.11
CA LEU A 55 -4.70 3.97 1.18
C LEU A 55 -3.35 4.32 1.82
N ASN A 56 -3.27 5.41 2.58
CA ASN A 56 -2.04 5.78 3.30
C ASN A 56 -1.67 4.77 4.37
N GLU A 57 -2.66 4.19 5.07
CA GLU A 57 -2.42 3.12 6.03
C GLU A 57 -1.88 1.86 5.35
N GLN A 58 -2.43 1.47 4.21
CA GLN A 58 -1.93 0.35 3.40
C GLN A 58 -0.50 0.61 2.90
N ALA A 59 -0.23 1.81 2.38
CA ALA A 59 1.11 2.20 1.96
C ALA A 59 2.10 2.14 3.13
N SER A 60 1.71 2.64 4.31
CA SER A 60 2.54 2.59 5.51
C SER A 60 2.82 1.15 5.96
N ALA A 61 1.84 0.27 5.88
CA ALA A 61 2.02 -1.15 6.18
C ALA A 61 2.99 -1.82 5.22
N LEU A 62 2.86 -1.55 3.91
CA LEU A 62 3.76 -2.05 2.90
C LEU A 62 5.21 -1.56 3.10
N TYR A 63 5.40 -0.27 3.44
CA TYR A 63 6.73 0.25 3.75
C TYR A 63 7.37 -0.44 4.97
N ARG A 64 6.59 -0.69 6.03
CA ARG A 64 7.10 -1.43 7.20
C ARG A 64 7.53 -2.85 6.83
N GLU A 65 6.78 -3.52 5.96
CA GLU A 65 7.13 -4.86 5.48
C GLU A 65 8.41 -4.83 4.64
N ILE A 66 8.52 -3.88 3.70
CA ILE A 66 9.74 -3.66 2.89
C ILE A 66 10.95 -3.42 3.80
N ASP A 67 10.81 -2.55 4.81
CA ASP A 67 11.89 -2.24 5.74
C ASP A 67 12.29 -3.44 6.60
N ALA A 68 11.34 -4.27 7.03
CA ALA A 68 11.63 -5.49 7.78
C ALA A 68 12.41 -6.49 6.92
N VAL A 69 12.00 -6.69 5.67
CA VAL A 69 12.70 -7.58 4.72
C VAL A 69 14.10 -7.05 4.40
N ARG A 70 14.24 -5.74 4.15
CA ARG A 70 15.54 -5.09 3.92
C ARG A 70 16.46 -5.24 5.13
N THR A 71 15.94 -5.03 6.33
CA THR A 71 16.70 -5.19 7.57
C THR A 71 17.20 -6.63 7.73
N LEU A 72 16.33 -7.63 7.51
CA LEU A 72 16.72 -9.04 7.56
C LEU A 72 17.86 -9.35 6.58
N HIS A 73 17.73 -8.88 5.34
CA HIS A 73 18.76 -9.04 4.31
C HIS A 73 20.09 -8.40 4.74
N ASP A 74 20.07 -7.13 5.15
CA ASP A 74 21.29 -6.38 5.46
C ASP A 74 22.01 -6.96 6.68
N GLU A 75 21.27 -7.37 7.71
CA GLU A 75 21.85 -8.03 8.87
C GLU A 75 22.46 -9.39 8.50
N ALA A 76 21.80 -10.20 7.66
CA ALA A 76 22.37 -11.45 7.19
C ALA A 76 23.66 -11.24 6.37
N ARG A 77 23.71 -10.20 5.53
CA ARG A 77 24.94 -9.83 4.81
C ARG A 77 26.07 -9.42 5.76
N LYS A 78 25.76 -8.65 6.80
CA LYS A 78 26.75 -8.29 7.86
C LYS A 78 27.25 -9.53 8.61
N ALA A 79 26.41 -10.55 8.75
CA ALA A 79 26.77 -11.86 9.30
C ALA A 79 27.56 -12.76 8.33
N GLY A 80 27.85 -12.30 7.11
CA GLY A 80 28.65 -13.03 6.11
C GLY A 80 27.83 -13.88 5.13
N ALA A 81 26.50 -13.78 5.15
CA ALA A 81 25.66 -14.54 4.23
C ALA A 81 25.89 -14.18 2.75
N LEU A 82 25.93 -15.20 1.91
CA LEU A 82 26.03 -15.14 0.46
C LEU A 82 24.64 -15.27 -0.19
N GLY A 83 24.56 -15.06 -1.50
CA GLY A 83 23.28 -14.88 -2.21
C GLY A 83 22.32 -16.08 -2.18
N ALA A 84 22.82 -17.30 -1.95
CA ALA A 84 22.01 -18.51 -1.85
C ALA A 84 21.75 -18.96 -0.40
N ASP A 85 22.29 -18.24 0.58
CA ASP A 85 22.21 -18.62 1.98
C ASP A 85 20.84 -18.26 2.57
N ILE A 86 20.43 -19.01 3.60
CA ILE A 86 19.23 -18.70 4.37
C ILE A 86 19.56 -17.62 5.41
N ALA A 87 19.00 -16.42 5.22
CA ALA A 87 19.28 -15.25 6.05
C ALA A 87 19.04 -15.48 7.55
N VAL A 88 17.99 -16.22 7.90
CA VAL A 88 17.65 -16.55 9.29
C VAL A 88 18.73 -17.44 9.92
N ASP A 89 19.19 -18.46 9.21
CA ASP A 89 20.20 -19.39 9.69
C ASP A 89 21.55 -18.69 9.90
N ALA A 90 21.94 -17.83 8.96
CA ALA A 90 23.16 -17.03 9.06
C ALA A 90 23.16 -16.12 10.30
N LEU A 91 22.02 -15.50 10.61
CA LEU A 91 21.88 -14.65 11.80
C LEU A 91 21.87 -15.41 13.11
N ILE A 92 21.26 -16.60 13.14
CA ILE A 92 21.31 -17.47 14.32
C ILE A 92 22.74 -17.96 14.56
N ALA A 93 23.45 -18.38 13.51
CA ALA A 93 24.84 -18.82 13.60
C ALA A 93 25.76 -17.71 14.10
N ALA A 94 25.62 -16.49 13.58
CA ALA A 94 26.42 -15.33 14.00
C ALA A 94 26.20 -14.94 15.48
N LYS A 95 25.01 -15.20 16.04
CA LYS A 95 24.71 -14.96 17.46
C LYS A 95 25.13 -16.12 18.38
N GLY A 96 25.27 -17.33 17.85
CA GLY A 96 25.66 -18.53 18.59
C GLY A 96 27.17 -18.72 18.74
N GLY A 97 27.99 -17.96 18.00
CA GLY A 97 29.44 -17.94 18.12
C GLY A 97 29.91 -17.13 19.34
N LYS A 98 29.93 -17.76 20.52
CA LYS A 98 30.89 -17.44 21.58
C LYS A 98 32.09 -18.36 21.47
#